data_AF-A0A537HR90-F1
#
_entry.id   AF-A0A537HR90-F1
#
_cell.length_a   1.000
_cell.length_b   1.000
_cell.length_c   1.000
_cell.angle_alpha   90.00
_cell.angle_beta   90.00
_cell.angle_gamma   90.00
#
_symmetry.space_group_name_H-M   'P 1'
#
loop_
_entity.id
_entity.type
_entity.pdbx_description
1 polymer ?
#
loop_
_entity_poly.entity_id
_entity_poly.type
_entity_poly.pdbx_seq_one_letter_code
_entity_poly.pdbx_strand_id
1 'polypeptide(L)'
;MPGDDRPWIAAEGSSKVCVSYHSITATNDIFVTCSNDAGLTFAQTGNAFDANHLWLAGFQNAIGNIAIDPANHYIYQSLSGVATAGETTCTNCGLHAVWLAVSTDGGLTFTDHAVYINPSTSISYGHQFVNVSIDQAGNIYVIFNDDHNLYYSFSTDHGTTWSSPTQVNKTPSSTSILPWSTAGAAGKLDIVWYGTSYYDGKNTPDNYPMSAAWYVYFAQNLQATTNPANFTQVAATPIIHYGGVCESGVSCTGNRDLYDDFGVAASPTTGLASIIYSDDQYVNSSTEPAAPGCAPSASNTGSCDHTDVATQTSGPGIFP
;
A
#
# COMPACT_ATOMS: atom_id res chain seq x y z
N MET A 1 10.30 -20.39 5.75
CA MET A 1 9.36 -19.27 5.73
C MET A 1 9.65 -18.45 4.49
N PRO A 2 8.65 -18.09 3.68
CA PRO A 2 8.78 -17.05 2.65
C PRO A 2 9.46 -15.79 3.19
N GLY A 3 10.30 -15.14 2.39
CA GLY A 3 10.89 -13.84 2.74
C GLY A 3 9.86 -12.70 2.75
N ASP A 4 8.78 -12.86 1.98
CA ASP A 4 7.59 -12.00 1.96
C ASP A 4 6.38 -12.90 2.25
N ASP A 5 5.93 -12.90 3.50
CA ASP A 5 4.88 -13.81 4.05
C ASP A 5 3.53 -13.07 4.17
N ARG A 6 3.18 -12.29 3.14
CA ARG A 6 2.01 -11.38 3.17
C ARG A 6 1.02 -11.71 2.06
N PRO A 7 0.03 -12.57 2.32
CA PRO A 7 -1.07 -12.73 1.40
C PRO A 7 -1.99 -11.50 1.45
N TRP A 8 -2.47 -11.06 0.29
CA TRP A 8 -3.48 -10.01 0.19
C TRP A 8 -4.83 -10.63 -0.08
N ILE A 9 -5.88 -10.01 0.43
CA ILE A 9 -7.26 -10.48 0.25
C ILE A 9 -8.13 -9.37 -0.33
N ALA A 10 -8.96 -9.73 -1.30
CA ALA A 10 -10.08 -8.91 -1.74
C ALA A 10 -11.33 -9.78 -1.85
N ALA A 11 -12.48 -9.18 -1.55
CA ALA A 11 -13.77 -9.86 -1.62
C ALA A 11 -14.80 -8.96 -2.29
N GLU A 12 -15.73 -9.58 -3.01
CA GLU A 12 -16.89 -8.90 -3.57
C GLU A 12 -18.17 -9.73 -3.37
N GLY A 13 -19.29 -9.03 -3.17
CA GLY A 13 -20.58 -9.65 -2.95
C GLY A 13 -20.57 -10.62 -1.75
N SER A 14 -21.36 -11.70 -1.87
CA SER A 14 -21.53 -12.68 -0.78
C SER A 14 -20.63 -13.92 -0.89
N SER A 15 -19.89 -14.08 -1.99
CA SER A 15 -19.27 -15.37 -2.30
C SER A 15 -17.89 -15.31 -2.95
N LYS A 16 -17.50 -14.20 -3.57
CA LYS A 16 -16.19 -14.13 -4.24
C LYS A 16 -15.13 -13.59 -3.30
N VAL A 17 -14.06 -14.36 -3.15
CA VAL A 17 -12.89 -14.02 -2.33
C VAL A 17 -11.66 -14.41 -3.13
N CYS A 18 -10.76 -13.48 -3.37
CA CYS A 18 -9.47 -13.74 -3.99
C CYS A 18 -8.35 -13.46 -2.99
N VAL A 19 -7.36 -14.35 -2.96
CA VAL A 19 -6.15 -14.23 -2.17
C VAL A 19 -4.97 -14.20 -3.12
N SER A 20 -4.07 -13.23 -2.98
CA SER A 20 -2.79 -13.21 -3.70
C SER A 20 -1.60 -13.38 -2.77
N TYR A 21 -0.55 -14.05 -3.23
CA TYR A 21 0.62 -14.36 -2.40
C TYR A 21 1.83 -14.73 -3.25
N HIS A 22 3.03 -14.57 -2.69
CA HIS A 22 4.26 -15.12 -3.30
C HIS A 22 4.36 -16.64 -3.10
N SER A 23 4.65 -17.38 -4.17
CA SER A 23 4.98 -18.80 -4.08
C SER A 23 6.49 -19.05 -4.16
N ILE A 24 7.11 -19.20 -2.99
CA ILE A 24 8.59 -19.13 -2.82
C ILE A 24 9.36 -20.46 -2.90
N THR A 25 8.77 -21.57 -3.34
CA THR A 25 9.48 -22.87 -3.33
C THR A 25 10.49 -23.04 -4.47
N ALA A 26 10.53 -22.13 -5.46
CA ALA A 26 11.54 -22.09 -6.53
C ALA A 26 11.57 -20.75 -7.29
N THR A 27 10.47 -20.00 -7.26
CA THR A 27 10.26 -18.72 -7.95
C THR A 27 9.72 -17.68 -6.96
N ASN A 28 9.57 -16.44 -7.37
CA ASN A 28 8.87 -15.36 -6.67
C ASN A 28 7.61 -14.97 -7.44
N ASP A 29 6.90 -15.97 -7.96
CA ASP A 29 5.62 -15.80 -8.64
C ASP A 29 4.59 -15.19 -7.68
N ILE A 30 3.74 -14.31 -8.20
CA ILE A 30 2.56 -13.84 -7.50
C ILE A 30 1.38 -14.67 -7.99
N PHE A 31 0.92 -15.63 -7.18
CA PHE A 31 -0.32 -16.34 -7.50
C PHE A 31 -1.52 -15.57 -6.96
N VAL A 32 -2.60 -15.58 -7.73
CA VAL A 32 -3.93 -15.17 -7.32
C VAL A 32 -4.81 -16.40 -7.33
N THR A 33 -5.42 -16.72 -6.19
CA THR A 33 -6.37 -17.82 -6.07
C THR A 33 -7.73 -17.31 -5.61
N CYS A 34 -8.79 -17.68 -6.32
CA CYS A 34 -10.14 -17.18 -6.10
C CYS A 34 -11.10 -18.31 -5.74
N SER A 35 -11.98 -17.99 -4.78
CA SER A 35 -13.15 -18.74 -4.36
C SER A 35 -14.40 -18.06 -4.88
N ASN A 36 -15.41 -18.87 -5.21
CA ASN A 36 -16.76 -18.41 -5.54
C ASN A 36 -17.82 -18.95 -4.56
N ASP A 37 -17.37 -19.51 -3.43
CA ASP A 37 -18.18 -20.16 -2.40
C ASP A 37 -17.82 -19.66 -0.99
N ALA A 38 -17.54 -18.35 -0.89
CA ALA A 38 -17.22 -17.66 0.36
C ALA A 38 -15.99 -18.20 1.10
N GLY A 39 -14.97 -18.61 0.34
CA GLY A 39 -13.70 -19.10 0.85
C GLY A 39 -13.70 -20.59 1.24
N LEU A 40 -14.75 -21.36 0.92
CA LEU A 40 -14.78 -22.80 1.22
C LEU A 40 -13.84 -23.59 0.29
N THR A 41 -13.78 -23.23 -0.99
CA THR A 41 -12.86 -23.82 -1.97
C THR A 41 -12.23 -22.77 -2.87
N PHE A 42 -10.96 -22.99 -3.22
CA PHE A 42 -10.18 -22.15 -4.13
C PHE A 42 -9.87 -22.94 -5.40
N ALA A 43 -10.77 -22.83 -6.38
CA ALA A 43 -10.73 -23.64 -7.61
C ALA A 43 -10.08 -22.91 -8.79
N GLN A 44 -9.90 -21.60 -8.70
CA GLN A 44 -9.33 -20.77 -9.74
C GLN A 44 -7.99 -20.20 -9.27
N THR A 45 -6.90 -20.55 -9.95
CA THR A 45 -5.56 -20.07 -9.62
C THR A 45 -4.85 -19.63 -10.88
N GLY A 46 -4.39 -18.38 -10.91
CA GLY A 46 -3.62 -17.77 -11.99
C GLY A 46 -2.34 -17.15 -11.46
N ASN A 47 -1.34 -17.03 -12.34
CA ASN A 47 -0.16 -16.21 -12.07
C ASN A 47 -0.48 -14.78 -12.50
N ALA A 48 -0.17 -13.79 -11.65
CA ALA A 48 -0.36 -12.39 -11.98
C ALA A 48 0.52 -11.95 -13.17
N PHE A 49 1.62 -12.68 -13.44
CA PHE A 49 2.49 -12.41 -14.57
C PHE A 49 2.00 -13.09 -15.85
N ASP A 50 1.85 -12.30 -16.90
CA ASP A 50 1.67 -12.76 -18.26
C ASP A 50 2.97 -13.33 -18.86
N ALA A 51 2.86 -13.96 -20.03
CA ALA A 51 3.98 -14.63 -20.69
C ALA A 51 5.16 -13.70 -21.05
N ASN A 52 4.92 -12.40 -21.21
CA ASN A 52 5.95 -11.41 -21.55
C ASN A 52 6.67 -10.88 -20.31
N HIS A 53 6.11 -11.09 -19.11
CA HIS A 53 6.60 -10.54 -17.85
C HIS A 53 7.01 -11.61 -16.82
N LEU A 54 7.05 -12.90 -17.20
CA LEU A 54 7.48 -14.01 -16.33
C LEU A 54 8.87 -13.82 -15.67
N TRP A 55 9.72 -12.95 -16.21
CA TRP A 55 11.02 -12.61 -15.61
C TRP A 55 10.88 -11.88 -14.26
N LEU A 56 9.75 -11.25 -13.97
CA LEU A 56 9.44 -10.67 -12.65
C LEU A 56 9.45 -11.73 -11.55
N ALA A 57 9.05 -12.96 -11.86
CA ALA A 57 9.08 -14.09 -10.93
C ALA A 57 10.50 -14.51 -10.52
N GLY A 58 11.55 -13.99 -11.16
CA GLY A 58 12.95 -14.26 -10.79
C GLY A 58 13.43 -13.46 -9.57
N PHE A 59 12.59 -13.24 -8.56
CA PHE A 59 12.83 -12.34 -7.41
C PHE A 59 13.06 -10.87 -7.83
N GLN A 60 12.38 -10.43 -8.89
CA GLN A 60 12.50 -9.07 -9.44
C GLN A 60 11.22 -8.27 -9.25
N ASN A 61 10.48 -8.53 -8.17
CA ASN A 61 9.23 -7.88 -7.85
C ASN A 61 9.01 -7.77 -6.33
N ALA A 62 8.18 -6.81 -5.92
CA ALA A 62 7.57 -6.76 -4.59
C ALA A 62 6.06 -6.59 -4.74
N ILE A 63 5.30 -7.44 -4.04
CA ILE A 63 3.85 -7.54 -4.16
C ILE A 63 3.14 -6.39 -3.45
N GLY A 64 2.09 -5.87 -4.08
CA GLY A 64 1.13 -4.93 -3.49
C GLY A 64 -0.23 -5.59 -3.21
N ASN A 65 -1.23 -4.82 -2.78
CA ASN A 65 -2.55 -5.40 -2.53
C ASN A 65 -3.26 -5.87 -3.82
N ILE A 66 -4.32 -6.63 -3.60
CA ILE A 66 -5.27 -7.03 -4.64
C ILE A 66 -6.58 -6.25 -4.44
N ALA A 67 -7.28 -5.97 -5.54
CA ALA A 67 -8.61 -5.39 -5.52
C ALA A 67 -9.50 -6.02 -6.59
N ILE A 68 -10.82 -6.00 -6.35
CA ILE A 68 -11.83 -6.48 -7.30
C ILE A 68 -12.75 -5.29 -7.60
N ASP A 69 -12.91 -4.96 -8.88
CA ASP A 69 -13.82 -3.90 -9.29
C ASP A 69 -15.27 -4.40 -9.22
N PRO A 70 -16.13 -3.79 -8.38
CA PRO A 70 -17.49 -4.25 -8.18
C PRO A 70 -18.41 -4.04 -9.40
N ALA A 71 -18.00 -3.23 -10.38
CA ALA A 71 -18.81 -2.93 -11.56
C ALA A 71 -18.61 -3.93 -12.71
N ASN A 72 -17.38 -4.41 -12.91
CA ASN A 72 -17.02 -5.33 -14.00
C ASN A 72 -16.40 -6.65 -13.54
N HIS A 73 -16.17 -6.82 -12.24
CA HIS A 73 -15.59 -8.01 -11.59
C HIS A 73 -14.13 -8.30 -11.96
N TYR A 74 -13.44 -7.34 -12.58
CA TYR A 74 -12.02 -7.44 -12.91
C TYR A 74 -11.19 -7.47 -11.64
N ILE A 75 -10.10 -8.21 -11.69
CA ILE A 75 -9.16 -8.35 -10.58
C ILE A 75 -7.88 -7.61 -10.92
N TYR A 76 -7.42 -6.82 -9.97
CA TYR A 76 -6.27 -5.94 -10.09
C TYR A 76 -5.25 -6.29 -9.03
N GLN A 77 -4.05 -6.70 -9.46
CA GLN A 77 -2.92 -6.97 -8.58
C GLN A 77 -1.85 -5.92 -8.81
N SER A 78 -1.56 -5.10 -7.81
CA SER A 78 -0.48 -4.12 -7.88
C SER A 78 0.85 -4.74 -7.51
N LEU A 79 1.94 -4.22 -8.07
CA LEU A 79 3.29 -4.59 -7.67
C LEU A 79 4.30 -3.53 -8.10
N SER A 80 5.51 -3.62 -7.55
CA SER A 80 6.69 -2.99 -8.12
C SER A 80 7.61 -4.06 -8.70
N GLY A 81 8.46 -3.70 -9.66
CA GLY A 81 9.39 -4.61 -10.29
C GLY A 81 10.48 -3.90 -11.08
N VAL A 82 11.35 -4.67 -11.71
CA VAL A 82 12.22 -4.16 -12.79
C VAL A 82 11.39 -3.91 -14.06
N ALA A 83 11.91 -3.16 -15.04
CA ALA A 83 11.14 -2.78 -16.23
C ALA A 83 11.31 -3.75 -17.41
N THR A 84 12.43 -4.46 -17.47
CA THR A 84 12.75 -5.34 -18.61
C THR A 84 13.44 -6.62 -18.18
N ALA A 85 13.33 -7.67 -19.00
CA ALA A 85 14.02 -8.94 -18.77
C ALA A 85 15.55 -8.80 -18.63
N GLY A 86 16.15 -7.80 -19.29
CA GLY A 86 17.59 -7.53 -19.23
C GLY A 86 18.06 -7.02 -17.87
N GLU A 87 17.16 -6.52 -17.04
CA GLU A 87 17.48 -5.99 -15.71
C GLU A 87 17.53 -7.07 -14.63
N THR A 88 17.11 -8.31 -14.93
CA THR A 88 17.16 -9.45 -14.00
C THR A 88 18.57 -9.79 -13.49
N THR A 89 19.61 -9.34 -14.19
CA THR A 89 21.02 -9.50 -13.79
C THR A 89 21.63 -8.22 -13.20
N CYS A 90 20.86 -7.14 -13.08
CA CYS A 90 21.33 -5.87 -12.55
C CYS A 90 21.37 -5.92 -11.01
N THR A 91 22.58 -5.89 -10.43
CA THR A 91 22.75 -6.01 -8.98
C THR A 91 22.59 -4.70 -8.23
N ASN A 92 22.43 -3.58 -8.94
CA ASN A 92 22.32 -2.23 -8.39
C ASN A 92 21.10 -1.47 -8.93
N CYS A 93 20.17 -2.15 -9.59
CA CYS A 93 18.90 -1.57 -10.01
C CYS A 93 17.87 -1.73 -8.90
N GLY A 94 17.11 -0.67 -8.62
CA GLY A 94 15.91 -0.75 -7.81
C GLY A 94 14.72 -1.29 -8.60
N LEU A 95 13.63 -1.58 -7.90
CA LEU A 95 12.35 -1.92 -8.51
C LEU A 95 11.68 -0.63 -9.04
N HIS A 96 12.25 -0.08 -10.11
CA HIS A 96 11.93 1.26 -10.63
C HIS A 96 10.68 1.33 -11.50
N ALA A 97 9.99 0.21 -11.70
CA ALA A 97 8.72 0.13 -12.39
C ALA A 97 7.58 -0.24 -11.42
N VAL A 98 6.43 0.39 -11.61
CA VAL A 98 5.17 0.08 -10.95
C VAL A 98 4.26 -0.58 -11.99
N TRP A 99 3.69 -1.72 -11.64
CA TRP A 99 2.86 -2.52 -12.54
C TRP A 99 1.48 -2.79 -11.94
N LEU A 100 0.51 -2.98 -12.84
CA LEU A 100 -0.80 -3.51 -12.52
C LEU A 100 -1.08 -4.72 -13.41
N ALA A 101 -1.23 -5.89 -12.79
CA ALA A 101 -1.72 -7.09 -13.46
C ALA A 101 -3.25 -7.08 -13.43
N VAL A 102 -3.87 -7.22 -14.61
CA VAL A 102 -5.32 -7.14 -14.81
C VAL A 102 -5.85 -8.49 -15.26
N SER A 103 -6.82 -9.04 -14.53
CA SER A 103 -7.57 -10.22 -14.96
C SER A 103 -9.03 -9.88 -15.26
N THR A 104 -9.48 -10.34 -16.43
CA THR A 104 -10.85 -10.19 -16.91
C THR A 104 -11.63 -11.51 -16.94
N ASP A 105 -11.00 -12.61 -16.50
CA ASP A 105 -11.54 -13.97 -16.56
C ASP A 105 -11.70 -14.61 -15.17
N GLY A 106 -11.75 -13.78 -14.11
CA GLY A 106 -11.96 -14.22 -12.74
C GLY A 106 -10.68 -14.64 -12.00
N GLY A 107 -9.50 -14.29 -12.54
CA GLY A 107 -8.21 -14.57 -11.93
C GLY A 107 -7.53 -15.81 -12.49
N LEU A 108 -7.92 -16.28 -13.68
CA LEU A 108 -7.27 -17.41 -14.35
C LEU A 108 -6.05 -16.94 -15.15
N THR A 109 -6.20 -15.83 -15.88
CA THR A 109 -5.11 -15.19 -16.62
C THR A 109 -5.06 -13.70 -16.34
N PHE A 110 -3.86 -13.14 -16.47
CA PHE A 110 -3.58 -11.73 -16.25
C PHE A 110 -2.85 -11.14 -17.45
N THR A 111 -2.98 -9.83 -17.62
CA THR A 111 -2.17 -8.99 -18.52
C THR A 111 -1.50 -7.91 -17.68
N ASP A 112 -0.17 -7.79 -17.76
CA ASP A 112 0.57 -6.79 -17.00
C ASP A 112 0.65 -5.46 -17.76
N HIS A 113 0.30 -4.38 -17.07
CA HIS A 113 0.40 -3.02 -17.58
C HIS A 113 1.35 -2.20 -16.71
N ALA A 114 2.30 -1.50 -17.35
CA ALA A 114 3.13 -0.54 -16.65
C ALA A 114 2.28 0.67 -16.24
N VAL A 115 2.18 0.90 -14.93
CA VAL A 115 1.60 2.12 -14.35
C VAL A 115 2.57 3.27 -14.56
N TYR A 116 3.84 3.03 -14.24
CA TYR A 116 4.92 3.97 -14.41
C TYR A 116 6.26 3.24 -14.46
N ILE A 117 7.17 3.71 -15.31
CA ILE A 117 8.57 3.26 -15.36
C ILE A 117 9.44 4.49 -15.13
N ASN A 118 10.21 4.49 -14.04
CA ASN A 118 11.16 5.57 -13.80
C ASN A 118 12.36 5.41 -14.75
N PRO A 119 12.79 6.47 -15.46
CA PRO A 119 13.98 6.38 -16.30
C PRO A 119 15.28 6.13 -15.50
N SER A 120 15.29 6.45 -14.21
CA SER A 120 16.42 6.16 -13.33
C SER A 120 16.27 4.79 -12.70
N THR A 121 17.09 3.84 -13.15
CA THR A 121 17.06 2.47 -12.64
C THR A 121 17.54 2.32 -11.20
N SER A 122 18.09 3.38 -10.60
CA SER A 122 18.50 3.40 -9.20
C SER A 122 17.36 3.70 -8.22
N ILE A 123 16.21 4.16 -8.72
CA ILE A 123 15.03 4.40 -7.89
C ILE A 123 14.35 3.07 -7.61
N SER A 124 13.74 2.93 -6.45
CA SER A 124 12.97 1.76 -6.09
C SER A 124 11.60 2.19 -5.62
N TYR A 125 10.57 1.46 -6.02
CA TYR A 125 9.20 1.53 -5.50
C TYR A 125 8.86 0.29 -4.66
N GLY A 126 9.86 -0.57 -4.39
CA GLY A 126 9.75 -1.78 -3.56
C GLY A 126 9.76 -1.51 -2.05
N HIS A 127 9.28 -0.35 -1.63
CA HIS A 127 9.23 0.12 -0.24
C HIS A 127 7.79 -0.01 0.25
N GLN A 128 7.36 -1.26 0.49
CA GLN A 128 6.06 -1.69 1.02
C GLN A 128 5.03 -0.56 1.24
N PHE A 129 3.90 -0.49 0.54
CA PHE A 129 3.44 -1.32 -0.56
C PHE A 129 2.99 -0.43 -1.71
N VAL A 130 2.98 -1.00 -2.92
CA VAL A 130 2.19 -0.43 -4.01
C VAL A 130 0.72 -0.75 -3.71
N ASN A 131 -0.10 0.27 -3.48
CA ASN A 131 -1.51 0.11 -3.17
C ASN A 131 -2.39 0.37 -4.41
N VAL A 132 -3.47 -0.38 -4.59
CA VAL A 132 -4.49 -0.18 -5.61
C VAL A 132 -5.89 -0.06 -4.99
N SER A 133 -6.66 0.93 -5.45
CA SER A 133 -8.08 1.10 -5.14
C SER A 133 -8.88 1.47 -6.41
N ILE A 134 -10.18 1.21 -6.39
CA ILE A 134 -11.09 1.45 -7.53
C ILE A 134 -12.32 2.23 -7.02
N ASP A 135 -12.68 3.31 -7.70
CA ASP A 135 -13.90 4.05 -7.39
C ASP A 135 -15.15 3.42 -8.04
N GLN A 136 -16.33 3.91 -7.68
CA GLN A 136 -17.62 3.43 -8.21
C GLN A 136 -17.81 3.65 -9.73
N ALA A 137 -16.95 4.43 -10.39
CA ALA A 137 -16.95 4.60 -11.84
C ALA A 137 -15.94 3.69 -12.56
N GLY A 138 -15.21 2.85 -11.84
CA GLY A 138 -14.17 1.98 -12.39
C GLY A 138 -12.85 2.70 -12.66
N ASN A 139 -12.65 3.91 -12.12
CA ASN A 139 -11.33 4.54 -12.17
C ASN A 139 -10.43 3.85 -11.16
N ILE A 140 -9.21 3.51 -11.61
CA ILE A 140 -8.22 2.82 -10.80
C ILE A 140 -7.20 3.83 -10.32
N TYR A 141 -6.80 3.74 -9.06
CA TYR A 141 -5.75 4.54 -8.46
C TYR A 141 -4.65 3.60 -7.96
N VAL A 142 -3.42 3.84 -8.37
CA VAL A 142 -2.24 3.13 -7.87
C VAL A 142 -1.36 4.12 -7.12
N ILE A 143 -1.12 3.83 -5.85
CA ILE A 143 -0.37 4.64 -4.90
C ILE A 143 0.94 3.92 -4.59
N PHE A 144 2.06 4.63 -4.61
CA PHE A 144 3.39 4.06 -4.43
C PHE A 144 4.34 5.12 -3.88
N ASN A 145 5.44 4.70 -3.27
CA ASN A 145 6.42 5.61 -2.69
C ASN A 145 7.86 5.22 -3.07
N ASP A 146 8.76 6.19 -3.05
CA ASP A 146 10.20 6.01 -3.32
C ASP A 146 11.05 6.04 -2.04
N ASP A 147 10.53 5.49 -0.94
CA ASP A 147 11.12 5.52 0.41
C ASP A 147 11.04 6.92 1.08
N HIS A 148 10.50 7.93 0.37
CA HIS A 148 10.47 9.33 0.81
C HIS A 148 9.20 10.08 0.37
N ASN A 149 8.94 10.09 -0.92
CA ASN A 149 7.81 10.77 -1.52
C ASN A 149 6.75 9.75 -1.90
N LEU A 150 5.52 10.14 -1.63
CA LEU A 150 4.33 9.40 -1.97
C LEU A 150 3.76 9.93 -3.27
N TYR A 151 3.43 9.03 -4.18
CA TYR A 151 2.86 9.35 -5.48
C TYR A 151 1.58 8.56 -5.69
N TYR A 152 0.74 9.06 -6.60
CA TYR A 152 -0.31 8.25 -7.20
C TYR A 152 -0.38 8.46 -8.71
N SER A 153 -0.88 7.45 -9.41
CA SER A 153 -1.28 7.50 -10.82
C SER A 153 -2.68 6.90 -10.95
N PHE A 154 -3.43 7.33 -11.96
CA PHE A 154 -4.77 6.83 -12.20
C PHE A 154 -4.99 6.37 -13.63
N SER A 155 -5.92 5.44 -13.80
CA SER A 155 -6.44 4.95 -15.07
C SER A 155 -7.95 5.10 -15.12
N THR A 156 -8.47 5.44 -16.30
CA THR A 156 -9.92 5.56 -16.57
C THR A 156 -10.39 4.56 -17.65
N ASP A 157 -9.51 3.64 -18.05
CA ASP A 157 -9.69 2.65 -19.11
C ASP A 157 -9.23 1.25 -18.64
N HIS A 158 -9.58 0.93 -17.40
CA HIS A 158 -9.39 -0.38 -16.77
C HIS A 158 -7.92 -0.83 -16.67
N GLY A 159 -6.98 0.12 -16.56
CA GLY A 159 -5.55 -0.15 -16.38
C GLY A 159 -4.76 -0.15 -17.69
N THR A 160 -5.39 0.15 -18.82
CA THR A 160 -4.72 0.14 -20.14
C THR A 160 -3.76 1.32 -20.29
N THR A 161 -4.18 2.51 -19.88
CA THR A 161 -3.35 3.72 -19.87
C THR A 161 -3.40 4.42 -18.52
N TRP A 162 -2.34 5.17 -18.23
CA TRP A 162 -2.08 5.76 -16.93
C TRP A 162 -1.72 7.24 -17.03
N SER A 163 -2.14 8.01 -16.04
CA SER A 163 -1.65 9.38 -15.86
C SER A 163 -0.17 9.39 -15.48
N SER A 164 0.50 10.52 -15.71
CA SER A 164 1.80 10.74 -15.06
C SER A 164 1.64 10.69 -13.53
N PRO A 165 2.62 10.17 -12.78
CA PRO A 165 2.60 10.20 -11.33
C PRO A 165 2.48 11.62 -10.79
N THR A 166 1.61 11.82 -9.80
CA THR A 166 1.47 13.07 -9.07
C THR A 166 1.89 12.84 -7.62
N GLN A 167 2.80 13.67 -7.12
CA GLN A 167 3.22 13.62 -5.72
C GLN A 167 2.07 14.07 -4.79
N VAL A 168 1.84 13.31 -3.73
CA VAL A 168 0.75 13.51 -2.77
C VAL A 168 1.24 14.21 -1.51
N ASN A 169 2.34 13.71 -0.92
CA ASN A 169 2.86 14.24 0.32
C ASN A 169 3.45 15.65 0.11
N LYS A 170 3.19 16.54 1.07
CA LYS A 170 3.79 17.86 1.19
C LYS A 170 4.32 18.08 2.60
N THR A 171 5.19 19.07 2.77
CA THR A 171 5.62 19.56 4.08
C THR A 171 4.39 19.73 5.00
N PRO A 172 4.43 19.22 6.24
CA PRO A 172 5.61 18.73 6.96
C PRO A 172 6.01 17.26 6.74
N SER A 173 5.33 16.46 5.91
CA SER A 173 5.72 15.07 5.63
C SER A 173 6.82 15.03 4.56
N SER A 174 8.08 15.00 4.99
CA SER A 174 9.27 14.95 4.13
C SER A 174 9.66 13.52 3.72
N THR A 175 9.30 12.54 4.56
CA THR A 175 9.44 11.11 4.29
C THR A 175 8.09 10.44 4.53
N SER A 176 7.67 9.54 3.63
CA SER A 176 6.32 8.98 3.56
C SER A 176 6.38 7.53 3.09
N ILE A 177 5.91 6.58 3.91
CA ILE A 177 6.06 5.13 3.70
C ILE A 177 4.75 4.39 4.00
N LEU A 178 4.68 3.10 3.64
CA LEU A 178 3.54 2.21 3.91
C LEU A 178 2.17 2.80 3.51
N PRO A 179 1.97 3.26 2.27
CA PRO A 179 0.72 3.93 1.92
C PRO A 179 -0.45 2.97 1.72
N TRP A 180 -1.64 3.46 2.05
CA TRP A 180 -2.92 2.82 1.75
C TRP A 180 -3.90 3.82 1.17
N SER A 181 -4.89 3.32 0.43
CA SER A 181 -5.94 4.17 -0.11
C SER A 181 -7.30 3.49 -0.11
N THR A 182 -8.34 4.32 -0.15
CA THR A 182 -9.72 3.90 -0.41
C THR A 182 -10.38 4.90 -1.34
N ALA A 183 -11.15 4.39 -2.30
CA ALA A 183 -11.79 5.18 -3.34
C ALA A 183 -13.32 5.06 -3.23
N GLY A 184 -14.01 6.17 -3.50
CA GLY A 184 -15.43 6.31 -3.24
C GLY A 184 -16.25 6.48 -4.52
N ALA A 185 -17.04 7.56 -4.58
CA ALA A 185 -17.67 7.99 -5.82
C ALA A 185 -16.62 8.45 -6.85
N ALA A 186 -17.04 8.57 -8.11
CA ALA A 186 -16.20 8.95 -9.24
C ALA A 186 -15.23 10.10 -8.92
N GLY A 187 -13.91 9.84 -9.03
CA GLY A 187 -12.87 10.85 -8.81
C GLY A 187 -12.56 11.14 -7.34
N LYS A 188 -13.12 10.41 -6.36
CA LYS A 188 -12.91 10.68 -4.94
C LYS A 188 -12.01 9.63 -4.30
N LEU A 189 -10.90 10.08 -3.73
CA LEU A 189 -9.82 9.25 -3.22
C LEU A 189 -9.32 9.78 -1.87
N ASP A 190 -9.24 8.89 -0.90
CA ASP A 190 -8.54 9.10 0.37
C ASP A 190 -7.26 8.26 0.38
N ILE A 191 -6.14 8.85 0.81
CA ILE A 191 -4.83 8.22 0.91
C ILE A 191 -4.28 8.45 2.32
N VAL A 192 -3.69 7.42 2.91
CA VAL A 192 -3.03 7.47 4.22
C VAL A 192 -1.62 6.90 4.14
N TRP A 193 -0.72 7.36 5.00
CA TRP A 193 0.67 6.90 5.08
C TRP A 193 1.26 7.20 6.46
N TYR A 194 2.34 6.50 6.83
CA TYR A 194 3.21 6.95 7.91
C TYR A 194 4.17 8.01 7.39
N GLY A 195 4.22 9.15 8.05
CA GLY A 195 5.03 10.28 7.62
C GLY A 195 5.84 10.93 8.73
N THR A 196 7.04 11.40 8.38
CA THR A 196 7.90 12.18 9.27
C THR A 196 8.42 13.44 8.56
N SER A 197 8.70 14.48 9.33
CA SER A 197 9.39 15.67 8.81
C SER A 197 10.89 15.48 8.66
N TYR A 198 11.46 14.43 9.25
CA TYR A 198 12.88 14.13 9.17
C TYR A 198 13.23 13.61 7.77
N TYR A 199 14.25 14.21 7.17
CA TYR A 199 14.90 13.72 5.96
C TYR A 199 16.32 14.29 5.91
N ASP A 200 17.32 13.42 5.72
CA ASP A 200 18.73 13.82 5.67
C ASP A 200 19.41 13.52 4.33
N GLY A 201 18.68 12.93 3.38
CA GLY A 201 19.18 12.56 2.05
C GLY A 201 20.31 11.53 2.06
N LYS A 202 20.54 10.86 3.20
CA LYS A 202 21.65 9.92 3.37
C LYS A 202 21.20 8.57 3.89
N ASN A 203 20.39 8.56 4.93
CA ASN A 203 19.91 7.34 5.56
C ASN A 203 18.55 6.96 4.96
N THR A 204 18.27 5.65 4.91
CA THR A 204 16.92 5.15 4.64
C THR A 204 16.07 5.25 5.91
N PRO A 205 14.73 5.23 5.82
CA PRO A 205 13.82 5.19 6.96
C PRO A 205 14.21 4.15 8.01
N ASP A 206 14.72 2.97 7.62
CA ASP A 206 15.23 1.92 8.52
C ASP A 206 16.21 2.42 9.59
N ASN A 207 16.99 3.45 9.28
CA ASN A 207 18.12 3.92 10.09
C ASN A 207 17.95 5.36 10.58
N TYR A 208 16.73 5.89 10.56
CA TYR A 208 16.48 7.23 11.06
C TYR A 208 16.76 7.35 12.56
N PRO A 209 17.29 8.51 13.01
CA PRO A 209 17.56 8.74 14.41
C PRO A 209 16.27 8.93 15.22
N MET A 210 16.35 8.79 16.53
CA MET A 210 15.22 9.03 17.47
C MET A 210 14.60 10.43 17.39
N SER A 211 15.21 11.38 16.65
CA SER A 211 14.59 12.68 16.36
C SER A 211 13.56 12.64 15.22
N ALA A 212 13.49 11.55 14.45
CA ALA A 212 12.47 11.34 13.45
C ALA A 212 11.17 10.92 14.14
N ALA A 213 10.22 11.85 14.25
CA ALA A 213 8.89 11.61 14.80
C ALA A 213 7.92 11.29 13.68
N TRP A 214 7.20 10.18 13.80
CA TRP A 214 6.26 9.66 12.81
C TRP A 214 4.82 9.92 13.23
N TYR A 215 3.98 10.14 12.24
CA TYR A 215 2.55 10.40 12.36
C TYR A 215 1.82 9.60 11.28
N VAL A 216 0.55 9.29 11.51
CA VAL A 216 -0.35 8.95 10.41
C VAL A 216 -0.78 10.24 9.72
N TYR A 217 -0.54 10.32 8.42
CA TYR A 217 -1.09 11.36 7.58
C TYR A 217 -2.29 10.86 6.80
N PHE A 218 -3.21 11.78 6.53
CA PHE A 218 -4.37 11.59 5.68
C PHE A 218 -4.39 12.67 4.61
N ALA A 219 -4.65 12.29 3.36
CA ALA A 219 -4.94 13.22 2.28
C ALA A 219 -6.17 12.82 1.48
N GLN A 220 -7.03 13.81 1.19
CA GLN A 220 -8.22 13.63 0.39
C GLN A 220 -8.17 14.46 -0.89
N ASN A 221 -8.57 13.85 -2.00
CA ASN A 221 -8.87 14.51 -3.26
C ASN A 221 -10.26 14.08 -3.76
N LEU A 222 -11.15 15.06 -3.92
CA LEU A 222 -12.53 14.82 -4.39
C LEU A 222 -12.66 14.89 -5.92
N GLN A 223 -11.54 15.09 -6.63
CA GLN A 223 -11.45 15.30 -8.08
C GLN A 223 -10.17 14.65 -8.65
N ALA A 224 -9.74 13.51 -8.12
CA ALA A 224 -8.45 12.87 -8.38
C ALA A 224 -8.15 12.57 -9.86
N THR A 225 -9.16 12.43 -10.73
CA THR A 225 -8.98 12.19 -12.17
C THR A 225 -8.98 13.47 -13.01
N THR A 226 -9.48 14.59 -12.48
CA THR A 226 -9.64 15.86 -13.23
C THR A 226 -8.80 17.00 -12.68
N ASN A 227 -8.44 16.94 -11.39
CA ASN A 227 -7.56 17.88 -10.71
C ASN A 227 -6.60 17.12 -9.79
N PRO A 228 -5.58 16.46 -10.38
CA PRO A 228 -4.81 15.44 -9.67
C PRO A 228 -3.97 15.95 -8.49
N ALA A 229 -3.57 17.22 -8.49
CA ALA A 229 -2.76 17.81 -7.43
C ALA A 229 -3.57 18.36 -6.23
N ASN A 230 -4.91 18.27 -6.26
CA ASN A 230 -5.80 18.95 -5.31
C ASN A 230 -6.01 18.18 -3.99
N PHE A 231 -4.92 17.75 -3.35
CA PHE A 231 -4.97 17.07 -2.07
C PHE A 231 -5.00 18.04 -0.88
N THR A 232 -5.97 17.82 0.00
CA THR A 232 -5.96 18.37 1.36
C THR A 232 -5.29 17.35 2.28
N GLN A 233 -4.14 17.71 2.87
CA GLN A 233 -3.35 16.84 3.75
C GLN A 233 -3.44 17.32 5.20
N VAL A 234 -3.53 16.38 6.13
CA VAL A 234 -3.46 16.61 7.58
C VAL A 234 -2.67 15.49 8.27
N ALA A 235 -2.07 15.76 9.41
CA ALA A 235 -1.70 14.71 10.36
C ALA A 235 -2.98 14.26 11.07
N ALA A 236 -3.33 12.99 10.97
CA ALA A 236 -4.53 12.40 11.56
C ALA A 236 -4.33 12.04 13.04
N THR A 237 -3.08 11.95 13.49
CA THR A 237 -2.70 11.49 14.83
C THR A 237 -1.70 12.45 15.49
N PRO A 238 -1.48 12.31 16.81
CA PRO A 238 -0.22 12.66 17.46
C PRO A 238 0.97 11.85 16.92
N ILE A 239 2.13 11.98 17.57
CA ILE A 239 3.30 11.15 17.28
C ILE A 239 2.98 9.72 17.70
N ILE A 240 3.20 8.77 16.79
CA ILE A 240 2.94 7.33 17.01
C ILE A 240 4.24 6.52 17.15
N HIS A 241 5.39 7.10 16.75
CA HIS A 241 6.68 6.44 16.74
C HIS A 241 7.84 7.43 16.59
N TYR A 242 9.01 7.04 17.07
CA TYR A 242 10.29 7.70 16.91
C TYR A 242 11.37 6.73 16.42
N GLY A 243 12.23 7.21 15.53
CA GLY A 243 13.39 6.46 15.08
C GLY A 243 13.20 5.86 13.70
N GLY A 244 13.88 4.73 13.45
CA GLY A 244 13.86 4.08 12.16
C GLY A 244 12.65 3.15 12.00
N VAL A 245 12.17 3.00 10.76
CA VAL A 245 11.08 2.06 10.42
C VAL A 245 11.58 1.14 9.32
N CYS A 246 11.67 -0.15 9.59
CA CYS A 246 12.24 -1.11 8.64
C CYS A 246 11.20 -1.71 7.70
N GLU A 247 11.41 -1.59 6.38
CA GLU A 247 10.49 -2.09 5.35
C GLU A 247 10.93 -3.42 4.71
N SER A 248 12.01 -4.02 5.22
CA SER A 248 12.63 -5.22 4.63
C SER A 248 12.00 -6.56 5.04
N GLY A 249 10.74 -6.59 5.51
CA GLY A 249 10.06 -7.84 5.86
C GLY A 249 10.80 -8.64 6.96
N VAL A 250 10.84 -9.96 6.84
CA VAL A 250 11.53 -10.84 7.80
C VAL A 250 13.05 -10.63 7.87
N SER A 251 13.63 -9.89 6.92
CA SER A 251 15.06 -9.58 6.90
C SER A 251 15.43 -8.34 7.71
N CYS A 252 14.43 -7.69 8.31
CA CYS A 252 14.65 -6.53 9.17
C CYS A 252 15.52 -6.85 10.37
N THR A 253 16.56 -6.03 10.53
CA THR A 253 17.41 -5.97 11.72
C THR A 253 17.20 -4.67 12.51
N GLY A 254 16.46 -3.71 11.93
CA GLY A 254 16.03 -2.46 12.54
C GLY A 254 14.70 -2.58 13.29
N ASN A 255 14.09 -1.44 13.60
CA ASN A 255 12.83 -1.40 14.33
C ASN A 255 11.64 -1.78 13.42
N ARG A 256 10.72 -2.58 13.97
CA ARG A 256 9.52 -3.12 13.31
C ARG A 256 8.26 -2.91 14.13
N ASP A 257 8.30 -1.95 15.05
CA ASP A 257 7.23 -1.72 16.03
C ASP A 257 5.96 -1.22 15.33
N LEU A 258 6.05 -0.40 14.26
CA LEU A 258 4.86 0.01 13.50
C LEU A 258 4.19 -1.11 12.69
N TYR A 259 4.81 -2.29 12.61
CA TYR A 259 4.34 -3.44 11.82
C TYR A 259 3.91 -3.06 10.38
N ASP A 260 3.15 -3.96 9.73
CA ASP A 260 2.44 -3.68 8.49
C ASP A 260 0.91 -3.62 8.74
N ASP A 261 0.50 -3.38 9.99
CA ASP A 261 -0.91 -3.24 10.40
C ASP A 261 -1.36 -1.79 10.18
N PHE A 262 -1.77 -1.51 8.94
CA PHE A 262 -2.18 -0.18 8.54
C PHE A 262 -3.22 -0.25 7.44
N GLY A 263 -4.21 0.64 7.46
CA GLY A 263 -5.24 0.66 6.43
C GLY A 263 -6.27 1.77 6.60
N VAL A 264 -7.04 2.01 5.55
CA VAL A 264 -8.12 3.00 5.54
C VAL A 264 -9.36 2.44 4.86
N ALA A 265 -10.52 2.76 5.43
CA ALA A 265 -11.82 2.52 4.82
C ALA A 265 -12.72 3.73 5.01
N ALA A 266 -13.62 3.99 4.06
CA ALA A 266 -14.62 5.02 4.19
C ALA A 266 -15.98 4.42 4.55
N SER A 267 -16.70 5.10 5.45
CA SER A 267 -18.07 4.75 5.79
C SER A 267 -18.97 4.82 4.53
N PRO A 268 -19.71 3.76 4.18
CA PRO A 268 -20.60 3.79 3.01
C PRO A 268 -21.81 4.72 3.18
N THR A 269 -22.07 5.24 4.39
CA THR A 269 -23.21 6.12 4.67
C THR A 269 -22.84 7.59 4.83
N THR A 270 -21.58 7.88 5.16
CA THR A 270 -21.11 9.26 5.38
C THR A 270 -19.93 9.64 4.50
N GLY A 271 -19.26 8.66 3.88
CA GLY A 271 -18.04 8.86 3.14
C GLY A 271 -16.82 9.21 3.99
N LEU A 272 -16.95 9.26 5.32
CA LEU A 272 -15.88 9.66 6.22
C LEU A 272 -14.91 8.50 6.44
N ALA A 273 -13.61 8.81 6.49
CA ALA A 273 -12.55 7.83 6.64
C ALA A 273 -12.41 7.33 8.09
N SER A 274 -12.08 6.05 8.23
CA SER A 274 -11.51 5.44 9.44
C SER A 274 -10.18 4.80 9.08
N ILE A 275 -9.16 5.08 9.86
CA ILE A 275 -7.78 4.64 9.66
C ILE A 275 -7.42 3.74 10.83
N ILE A 276 -6.94 2.54 10.54
CA ILE A 276 -6.35 1.63 11.53
C ILE A 276 -4.83 1.70 11.40
N TYR A 277 -4.12 1.77 12.52
CA TYR A 277 -2.66 1.93 12.54
C TYR A 277 -2.05 1.37 13.82
N SER A 278 -0.75 1.06 13.78
CA SER A 278 0.04 0.71 14.96
C SER A 278 0.60 1.96 15.62
N ASP A 279 0.66 1.95 16.95
CA ASP A 279 1.27 2.99 17.78
C ASP A 279 2.10 2.31 18.88
N ASP A 280 3.36 2.72 19.05
CA ASP A 280 4.27 2.17 20.05
C ASP A 280 4.55 3.13 21.22
N GLN A 281 3.79 4.23 21.30
CA GLN A 281 3.88 5.20 22.38
C GLN A 281 3.12 4.72 23.62
N TYR A 282 3.62 5.12 24.80
CA TYR A 282 2.92 4.82 26.04
C TYR A 282 1.60 5.58 26.13
N VAL A 283 0.49 4.84 26.20
CA VAL A 283 -0.83 5.36 26.55
C VAL A 283 -1.36 4.68 27.81
N ASN A 284 -2.07 5.45 28.64
CA ASN A 284 -2.78 4.94 29.81
C ASN A 284 -3.99 5.82 30.09
N SER A 285 -5.02 5.63 29.27
CA SER A 285 -6.29 6.35 29.36
C SER A 285 -7.40 5.43 29.87
N SER A 286 -8.59 5.98 30.12
CA SER A 286 -9.76 5.18 30.50
C SER A 286 -10.29 4.31 29.36
N THR A 287 -10.07 4.74 28.11
CA THR A 287 -10.51 4.05 26.89
C THR A 287 -9.44 3.11 26.33
N GLU A 288 -8.20 3.31 26.75
CA GLU A 288 -7.04 2.59 26.26
C GLU A 288 -6.02 2.46 27.41
N PRO A 289 -6.22 1.46 28.30
CA PRO A 289 -5.32 1.20 29.40
C PRO A 289 -3.98 0.66 28.88
N ALA A 290 -2.88 0.99 29.58
CA ALA A 290 -1.56 0.51 29.19
C ALA A 290 -1.50 -1.03 29.06
N ALA A 291 -0.92 -1.50 27.96
CA ALA A 291 -0.68 -2.92 27.72
C ALA A 291 0.23 -3.53 28.81
N PRO A 292 0.11 -4.82 29.15
CA PRO A 292 1.00 -5.48 30.09
C PRO A 292 2.47 -5.35 29.68
N GLY A 293 3.29 -4.68 30.51
CA GLY A 293 4.71 -4.44 30.22
C GLY A 293 4.99 -3.07 29.60
N CYS A 294 3.97 -2.38 29.07
CA CYS A 294 4.08 -0.99 28.63
C CYS A 294 4.02 -0.04 29.83
N ALA A 295 5.20 0.36 30.31
CA ALA A 295 5.35 1.44 31.28
C ALA A 295 5.79 2.72 30.57
N PRO A 296 5.66 3.92 31.18
CA PRO A 296 6.14 5.16 30.56
C PRO A 296 7.60 5.11 30.09
N SER A 297 8.45 4.36 30.80
CA SER A 297 9.86 4.16 30.44
C SER A 297 10.10 3.22 29.25
N ALA A 298 9.06 2.50 28.80
CA ALA A 298 9.08 1.58 27.67
C ALA A 298 8.36 2.14 26.44
N SER A 299 7.94 3.41 26.47
CA SER A 299 7.41 4.11 25.27
C SER A 299 8.41 3.97 24.11
N ASN A 300 7.90 3.86 22.90
CA ASN A 300 8.67 3.65 21.68
C ASN A 300 9.40 2.29 21.64
N THR A 301 8.69 1.23 22.04
CA THR A 301 9.17 -0.14 21.96
C THR A 301 8.02 -1.07 21.61
N GLY A 302 8.32 -2.22 21.00
CA GLY A 302 7.31 -3.25 20.73
C GLY A 302 6.55 -3.80 21.95
N SER A 303 6.96 -3.52 23.20
CA SER A 303 6.15 -3.85 24.39
C SER A 303 5.00 -2.86 24.63
N CYS A 304 5.08 -1.69 24.03
CA CYS A 304 4.05 -0.67 24.02
C CYS A 304 3.25 -0.64 22.71
N ASP A 305 3.56 -1.52 21.76
CA ASP A 305 2.79 -1.59 20.52
C ASP A 305 1.32 -1.97 20.77
N HIS A 306 0.43 -1.22 20.10
CA HIS A 306 -1.01 -1.43 20.11
C HIS A 306 -1.63 -0.92 18.80
N THR A 307 -2.76 -1.51 18.41
CA THR A 307 -3.54 -1.06 17.26
C THR A 307 -4.54 0.01 17.70
N ASP A 308 -4.50 1.14 17.01
CA ASP A 308 -5.33 2.31 17.24
C ASP A 308 -6.20 2.66 16.03
N VAL A 309 -7.21 3.50 16.25
CA VAL A 309 -8.14 3.94 15.19
C VAL A 309 -8.34 5.45 15.21
N ALA A 310 -8.07 6.10 14.08
CA ALA A 310 -8.41 7.50 13.83
C ALA A 310 -9.60 7.58 12.87
N THR A 311 -10.71 8.18 13.33
CA THR A 311 -11.93 8.36 12.52
C THR A 311 -12.17 9.83 12.23
N GLN A 312 -12.39 10.15 10.97
CA GLN A 312 -12.87 11.45 10.54
C GLN A 312 -14.28 11.69 11.09
N THR A 313 -14.46 12.77 11.85
CA THR A 313 -15.73 13.09 12.53
C THR A 313 -16.55 14.16 11.81
N SER A 314 -15.96 14.86 10.84
CA SER A 314 -16.62 15.93 10.08
C SER A 314 -15.88 16.24 8.78
N GLY A 315 -16.47 17.10 7.95
CA GLY A 315 -15.91 17.51 6.67
C GLY A 315 -16.42 16.66 5.50
N PRO A 316 -15.81 16.81 4.31
CA PRO A 316 -16.19 16.05 3.13
C PRO A 316 -15.87 14.56 3.26
N GLY A 317 -16.74 13.73 2.67
CA GLY A 317 -16.54 12.29 2.51
C GLY A 317 -16.47 11.87 1.04
N ILE A 318 -15.93 10.67 0.81
CA ILE A 318 -15.73 10.12 -0.53
C ILE A 318 -16.95 9.38 -1.10
N PHE A 319 -17.95 9.05 -0.28
CA PHE A 319 -19.25 8.56 -0.74
C PHE A 319 -20.32 9.67 -0.75
N PRO A 320 -21.43 9.50 -1.49
CA PRO A 320 -22.60 10.38 -1.40
C PRO A 320 -23.25 10.42 -0.02
#